data_AF-A0A9W4KCQ1-F1
#
_entry.id   AF-A0A9W4KCQ1-F1
#
_cell.length_a   1.000
_cell.length_b   1.000
_cell.length_c   1.000
_cell.angle_alpha   90.00
_cell.angle_beta   90.00
_cell.angle_gamma   90.00
#
_symmetry.space_group_name_H-M   'P 1'
#
loop_
_entity.id
_entity.type
_entity.pdbx_description
1 polymer ?
#
loop_
_entity_poly.entity_id
_entity_poly.type
_entity_poly.pdbx_seq_one_letter_code
_entity_poly.pdbx_strand_id
1 'polypeptide(L)'
;MAYIDWLISVAFSMYMIRHQIGGTKHIPQISFEVVGSTGNIYETVIGKVPTCNCPDVIFRKTQCKHICFVLSAMNVPRQLMYQRSFLPSELREMLAVLSLKRTLDTTTLTSAGKRGPIEDECPICFHDFETDKKTTWCQSCGSNFHKACFKKWEATMDASHTVVRCLYW
;
A
#
# COMPACT_ATOMS: atom_id res chain seq x y z
N MET A 1 -6.10 -0.75 21.98
CA MET A 1 -6.74 -1.49 20.87
C MET A 1 -7.78 -0.63 20.13
N ALA A 2 -8.64 0.11 20.84
CA ALA A 2 -9.62 1.03 20.22
C ALA A 2 -9.09 2.08 19.20
N TYR A 3 -7.84 2.55 19.33
CA TYR A 3 -7.24 3.50 18.37
C TYR A 3 -6.86 2.86 17.03
N ILE A 4 -6.47 1.58 17.05
CA ILE A 4 -6.15 0.81 15.84
C ILE A 4 -7.46 0.46 15.13
N ASP A 5 -8.48 0.03 15.86
CA ASP A 5 -9.81 -0.26 15.31
C ASP A 5 -10.47 1.01 14.73
N TRP A 6 -10.26 2.17 15.35
CA TRP A 6 -10.68 3.46 14.80
C TRP A 6 -9.88 3.86 13.55
N LEU A 7 -8.55 3.68 13.53
CA LEU A 7 -7.72 3.93 12.34
C LEU A 7 -8.12 3.02 11.16
N ILE A 8 -8.44 1.75 11.44
CA ILE A 8 -8.99 0.80 10.45
C ILE A 8 -10.37 1.27 9.98
N SER A 9 -11.22 1.77 10.89
CA SER A 9 -12.54 2.33 10.56
C SER A 9 -12.49 3.66 9.79
N VAL A 10 -11.36 4.38 9.76
CA VAL A 10 -11.19 5.61 8.96
C VAL A 10 -10.44 5.33 7.64
N ALA A 11 -9.87 4.13 7.48
CA ALA A 11 -9.17 3.69 6.27
C ALA A 11 -10.09 3.41 5.06
N PHE A 12 -11.43 3.45 5.22
CA PHE A 12 -12.40 3.09 4.18
C PHE A 12 -12.38 3.93 2.88
N SER A 13 -11.52 4.95 2.80
CA SER A 13 -11.39 5.81 1.62
C SER A 13 -9.94 6.19 1.29
N MET A 14 -8.93 5.39 1.64
CA MET A 14 -7.55 5.61 1.19
C MET A 14 -7.07 4.55 0.20
N TYR A 15 -6.36 4.97 -0.86
CA TYR A 15 -5.90 4.09 -1.95
C TYR A 15 -4.51 4.51 -2.42
N MET A 16 -3.65 3.56 -2.76
CA MET A 16 -2.36 3.86 -3.41
C MET A 16 -2.56 3.92 -4.93
N ILE A 17 -2.12 5.01 -5.56
CA ILE A 17 -2.16 5.24 -7.01
C ILE A 17 -0.91 4.64 -7.65
N ARG A 18 0.25 4.96 -7.07
CA ARG A 18 1.58 4.68 -7.61
C ARG A 18 2.55 4.48 -6.47
N HIS A 19 3.59 3.71 -6.73
CA HIS A 19 4.79 3.74 -5.92
C HIS A 19 6.04 3.73 -6.81
N GLN A 20 7.15 4.20 -6.27
CA GLN A 20 8.44 4.18 -6.95
C GLN A 20 9.56 3.87 -5.96
N ILE A 21 10.46 2.98 -6.35
CA ILE A 21 11.67 2.66 -5.60
C ILE A 21 12.78 3.61 -6.02
N GLY A 22 13.45 4.22 -5.05
CA GLY A 22 14.59 5.10 -5.22
C GLY A 22 15.60 4.94 -4.09
N GLY A 23 16.40 5.99 -3.87
CA GLY A 23 17.50 5.96 -2.91
C GLY A 23 18.71 5.18 -3.42
N THR A 24 19.51 4.65 -2.48
CA THR A 24 20.71 3.86 -2.80
C THR A 24 20.50 2.39 -2.46
N LYS A 25 21.36 1.50 -2.98
CA LYS A 25 21.36 0.07 -2.62
C LYS A 25 21.42 -0.17 -1.10
N HIS A 26 22.12 0.70 -0.37
CA HIS A 26 22.32 0.56 1.08
C HIS A 26 21.24 1.25 1.90
N ILE A 27 20.64 2.31 1.37
CA ILE A 27 19.61 3.12 2.02
C ILE A 27 18.51 3.34 0.98
N PRO A 28 17.62 2.35 0.78
CA PRO A 28 16.54 2.48 -0.19
C PRO A 28 15.47 3.44 0.32
N GLN A 29 14.68 3.97 -0.60
CA GLN A 29 13.53 4.81 -0.32
C GLN A 29 12.38 4.39 -1.24
N ILE A 30 11.15 4.43 -0.74
CA ILE A 30 9.96 4.06 -1.53
C ILE A 30 8.94 5.18 -1.39
N SER A 31 8.63 5.86 -2.51
CA SER A 31 7.59 6.89 -2.57
C SER A 31 6.27 6.31 -3.01
N PHE A 32 5.18 6.88 -2.50
CA PHE A 32 3.81 6.45 -2.75
C PHE A 32 2.92 7.68 -3.03
N GLU A 33 2.08 7.59 -4.04
CA GLU A 33 0.95 8.51 -4.24
C GLU A 33 -0.27 7.90 -3.56
N VAL A 34 -0.77 8.56 -2.52
CA VAL A 34 -1.87 8.06 -1.68
C VAL A 34 -3.05 9.01 -1.78
N VAL A 35 -4.20 8.49 -2.18
CA VAL A 35 -5.46 9.24 -2.15
C VAL A 35 -6.00 9.21 -0.73
N GLY A 36 -6.23 10.38 -0.15
CA GLY A 36 -6.86 10.55 1.14
C GLY A 36 -8.39 10.41 1.06
N SER A 37 -9.03 10.37 2.23
CA SER A 37 -10.49 10.19 2.35
C SER A 37 -11.35 11.25 1.65
N THR A 38 -10.79 12.42 1.34
CA THR A 38 -11.46 13.52 0.63
C THR A 38 -11.14 13.56 -0.86
N GLY A 39 -10.44 12.56 -1.40
CA GLY A 39 -10.03 12.48 -2.81
C GLY A 39 -8.72 13.21 -3.14
N ASN A 40 -8.12 13.93 -2.18
CA ASN A 40 -6.83 14.59 -2.38
C ASN A 40 -5.69 13.57 -2.47
N ILE A 41 -4.72 13.80 -3.35
CA ILE A 41 -3.55 12.95 -3.51
C ILE A 41 -2.41 13.52 -2.67
N TYR A 42 -1.79 12.66 -1.86
CA TYR A 42 -0.65 12.98 -1.02
C TYR A 42 0.53 12.09 -1.37
N GLU A 43 1.71 12.70 -1.50
CA GLU A 43 2.95 11.96 -1.65
C GLU A 43 3.44 11.52 -0.27
N THR A 44 3.73 10.22 -0.13
CA THR A 44 4.24 9.60 1.09
C THR A 44 5.61 8.96 0.84
N VAL A 45 6.58 9.51 1.56
CA VAL A 45 7.99 9.18 1.73
C VAL A 45 8.32 8.02 2.68
N ILE A 46 8.59 6.76 2.29
CA ILE A 46 9.21 5.78 3.21
C ILE A 46 10.72 5.71 3.00
N GLY A 47 11.47 6.40 3.85
CA GLY A 47 12.94 6.41 3.90
C GLY A 47 13.43 6.51 5.34
N LYS A 48 14.70 6.91 5.56
CA LYS A 48 15.26 7.02 6.92
C LYS A 48 14.40 7.84 7.87
N VAL A 49 13.77 8.89 7.38
CA VAL A 49 12.72 9.63 8.09
C VAL A 49 11.51 9.62 7.16
N PRO A 50 10.38 9.02 7.56
CA PRO A 50 9.21 9.01 6.72
C PRO A 50 8.60 10.40 6.61
N THR A 51 8.16 10.78 5.41
CA THR A 51 7.58 12.09 5.10
C THR A 51 6.23 11.94 4.42
N CYS A 52 5.39 12.97 4.52
CA CYS A 52 4.16 13.06 3.74
C CYS A 52 3.85 14.55 3.51
N ASN A 53 3.34 14.91 2.33
CA ASN A 53 2.98 16.29 2.01
C ASN A 53 1.56 16.69 2.48
N CYS A 54 0.93 15.89 3.36
CA CYS A 54 -0.41 16.19 3.86
C CYS A 54 -0.42 17.28 4.95
N PRO A 55 -1.56 17.96 5.17
CA PRO A 55 -1.71 18.99 6.19
C PRO A 55 -1.25 18.57 7.59
N ASP A 56 -1.48 17.32 8.00
CA ASP A 56 -1.07 16.83 9.32
C ASP A 56 0.45 16.91 9.53
N VAL A 57 1.26 16.52 8.55
CA VAL A 57 2.72 16.62 8.68
C VAL A 57 3.17 18.08 8.61
N ILE A 58 2.61 18.86 7.67
CA ILE A 58 2.99 20.25 7.45
C ILE A 58 2.71 21.10 8.69
N PHE A 59 1.51 20.98 9.26
CA PHE A 59 1.05 21.84 10.35
C PHE A 59 1.30 21.24 11.74
N ARG A 60 1.15 19.93 11.90
CA ARG A 60 1.26 19.26 13.22
C ARG A 60 2.62 18.62 13.46
N LYS A 61 3.42 18.41 12.42
CA LYS A 61 4.77 17.80 12.50
C LYS A 61 4.78 16.43 13.20
N THR A 62 3.68 15.69 13.07
CA THR A 62 3.52 14.32 13.59
C THR A 62 3.36 13.33 12.44
N GLN A 63 3.53 12.04 12.75
CA GLN A 63 3.19 10.98 11.79
C GLN A 63 1.71 11.08 11.42
N CYS A 64 1.42 11.12 10.13
CA CYS A 64 0.07 11.23 9.62
C CYS A 64 -0.53 9.86 9.30
N LYS A 65 -1.85 9.82 9.13
CA LYS A 65 -2.57 8.61 8.72
C LYS A 65 -2.08 8.01 7.41
N HIS A 66 -1.55 8.82 6.49
CA HIS A 66 -1.04 8.34 5.19
C HIS A 66 0.26 7.53 5.35
N ILE A 67 1.17 7.96 6.23
CA ILE A 67 2.38 7.19 6.56
C ILE A 67 1.99 5.87 7.21
N CYS A 68 1.07 5.90 8.19
CA CYS A 68 0.59 4.69 8.85
C CYS A 68 -0.07 3.71 7.86
N PHE A 69 -0.88 4.23 6.94
CA PHE A 69 -1.52 3.45 5.88
C PHE A 69 -0.49 2.77 4.97
N VAL A 70 0.53 3.50 4.50
CA VAL A 70 1.58 2.93 3.65
C VAL A 70 2.41 1.87 4.38
N LEU A 71 2.78 2.09 5.64
CA LEU A 71 3.51 1.11 6.43
C LEU A 71 2.67 -0.17 6.64
N SER A 72 1.37 -0.03 6.90
CA SER A 72 0.44 -1.16 6.96
C SER A 72 0.38 -1.89 5.61
N ALA A 73 0.31 -1.15 4.50
CA ALA A 73 0.26 -1.71 3.16
C ALA A 73 1.50 -2.51 2.76
N MET A 74 2.65 -2.09 3.26
CA MET A 74 3.92 -2.79 3.10
C MET A 74 4.04 -4.04 4.00
N ASN A 75 3.00 -4.35 4.78
CA ASN A 75 2.97 -5.43 5.77
C ASN A 75 4.13 -5.33 6.77
N VAL A 76 4.42 -4.10 7.21
CA VAL A 76 5.51 -3.81 8.14
C VAL A 76 5.17 -4.35 9.53
N PRO A 77 6.11 -5.00 10.24
CA PRO A 77 5.89 -5.46 11.61
C PRO A 77 5.39 -4.36 12.54
N ARG A 78 4.51 -4.70 13.49
CA ARG A 78 3.80 -3.70 14.33
C ARG A 78 4.74 -2.76 15.07
N GLN A 79 5.91 -3.24 15.50
CA GLN A 79 6.91 -2.45 16.21
C GLN A 79 7.48 -1.29 15.36
N LEU A 80 7.47 -1.42 14.03
CA LEU A 80 7.98 -0.43 13.11
C LEU A 80 6.90 0.56 12.63
N MET A 81 5.61 0.26 12.82
CA MET A 81 4.50 1.08 12.28
C MET A 81 4.51 2.53 12.78
N TYR A 82 4.93 2.76 14.03
CA TYR A 82 4.91 4.08 14.66
C TYR A 82 6.30 4.69 14.82
N GLN A 83 7.30 4.09 14.18
CA GLN A 83 8.68 4.53 14.29
C GLN A 83 8.88 5.85 13.53
N ARG A 84 9.52 6.83 14.17
CA ARG A 84 9.79 8.15 13.57
C ARG A 84 10.92 8.15 12.54
N SER A 85 11.74 7.10 12.53
CA SER A 85 12.88 6.99 11.63
C SER A 85 13.33 5.54 11.49
N PHE A 86 13.62 5.07 10.29
CA PHE A 86 14.02 3.69 10.02
C PHE A 86 15.52 3.52 9.86
N LEU A 87 16.02 2.37 10.29
CA LEU A 87 17.38 1.91 10.04
C LEU A 87 17.55 1.50 8.57
N PRO A 88 18.76 1.62 8.00
CA PRO A 88 19.04 1.09 6.67
C PRO A 88 18.79 -0.42 6.51
N SER A 89 18.92 -1.22 7.58
CA SER A 89 18.54 -2.64 7.58
C SER A 89 17.03 -2.81 7.45
N GLU A 90 16.25 -2.10 8.27
CA GLU A 90 14.78 -2.15 8.24
C GLU A 90 14.25 -1.74 6.86
N LEU A 91 14.77 -0.67 6.27
CA LEU A 91 14.36 -0.23 4.92
C LEU A 91 14.66 -1.28 3.85
N ARG A 92 15.81 -1.97 3.95
CA ARG A 92 16.15 -3.07 3.04
C ARG A 92 15.24 -4.27 3.25
N GLU A 93 14.90 -4.61 4.49
CA GLU A 93 13.97 -5.69 4.81
C GLU A 93 12.56 -5.38 4.29
N MET A 94 12.07 -4.16 4.49
CA MET A 94 10.79 -3.70 3.94
C MET A 94 10.76 -3.82 2.41
N LEU A 95 11.81 -3.34 1.73
CA LEU A 95 11.93 -3.46 0.27
C LEU A 95 12.07 -4.93 -0.17
N ALA A 96 12.77 -5.74 0.61
CA ALA A 96 12.91 -7.16 0.36
C ALA A 96 11.56 -7.87 0.49
N VAL A 97 10.74 -7.57 1.50
CA VAL A 97 9.37 -8.12 1.63
C VAL A 97 8.52 -7.76 0.42
N LEU A 98 8.54 -6.50 -0.04
CA LEU A 98 7.85 -6.10 -1.28
C LEU A 98 8.36 -6.89 -2.50
N SER A 99 9.68 -7.07 -2.59
CA SER A 99 10.35 -7.81 -3.68
C SER A 99 10.20 -9.33 -3.58
N LEU A 100 10.01 -9.87 -2.37
CA LEU A 100 9.84 -11.28 -2.08
C LEU A 100 8.40 -11.68 -2.24
N LYS A 101 7.42 -10.83 -1.91
CA LYS A 101 6.04 -10.98 -2.40
C LYS A 101 6.08 -11.12 -3.92
N ARG A 102 6.77 -10.21 -4.62
CA ARG A 102 7.04 -10.36 -6.08
C ARG A 102 7.69 -11.70 -6.46
N THR A 103 8.61 -12.25 -5.66
CA THR A 103 9.36 -13.48 -6.01
C THR A 103 8.61 -14.78 -5.66
N LEU A 104 7.91 -14.85 -4.54
CA LEU A 104 6.99 -15.95 -4.18
C LEU A 104 5.84 -16.02 -5.20
N ASP A 105 5.32 -14.87 -5.61
CA ASP A 105 4.34 -14.76 -6.68
C ASP A 105 4.97 -15.15 -8.04
N THR A 106 6.28 -14.91 -8.24
CA THR A 106 7.04 -15.33 -9.44
C THR A 106 7.39 -16.82 -9.46
N THR A 107 7.63 -17.45 -8.30
CA THR A 107 7.90 -18.90 -8.21
C THR A 107 6.60 -19.70 -8.42
N THR A 108 5.45 -19.04 -8.29
CA THR A 108 4.12 -19.51 -8.68
C THR A 108 3.62 -18.90 -10.01
N LEU A 109 4.46 -18.21 -10.79
CA LEU A 109 4.17 -17.85 -12.18
C LEU A 109 4.19 -19.10 -13.07
N THR A 110 3.13 -19.90 -12.99
CA THR A 110 2.58 -20.42 -14.24
C THR A 110 2.09 -19.22 -15.04
N SER A 111 2.87 -18.84 -16.05
CA SER A 111 2.49 -18.17 -17.31
C SER A 111 1.29 -17.21 -17.25
N ALA A 112 1.52 -15.93 -17.57
CA ALA A 112 0.54 -14.90 -17.96
C ALA A 112 -0.95 -15.30 -17.85
N GLY A 113 -1.66 -14.72 -16.87
CA GLY A 113 -3.12 -14.78 -16.83
C GLY A 113 -3.76 -15.80 -15.88
N LYS A 114 -3.04 -16.34 -14.89
CA LYS A 114 -3.66 -17.16 -13.84
C LYS A 114 -3.92 -16.35 -12.56
N ARG A 115 -5.17 -16.42 -12.09
CA ARG A 115 -5.60 -15.85 -10.81
C ARG A 115 -4.91 -16.55 -9.65
N GLY A 116 -4.31 -15.78 -8.74
CA GLY A 116 -3.73 -16.31 -7.50
C GLY A 116 -4.82 -16.79 -6.52
N PRO A 117 -4.47 -17.61 -5.52
CA PRO A 117 -5.41 -18.06 -4.50
C PRO A 117 -6.03 -16.86 -3.78
N ILE A 118 -7.31 -16.98 -3.39
CA ILE A 118 -7.99 -15.96 -2.57
C ILE A 118 -7.64 -16.27 -1.12
N GLU A 119 -6.40 -15.99 -0.77
CA GLU A 119 -5.85 -16.11 0.57
C GLU A 119 -5.44 -14.69 1.01
N ASP A 120 -5.38 -14.46 2.33
CA ASP A 120 -5.02 -13.18 2.96
C ASP A 120 -6.07 -12.05 2.85
N GLU A 121 -5.61 -10.81 3.01
CA GLU A 121 -6.38 -9.57 3.02
C GLU A 121 -6.33 -8.84 1.67
N CYS A 122 -7.40 -8.12 1.34
CA CYS A 122 -7.43 -7.22 0.19
C CYS A 122 -6.39 -6.09 0.37
N PRO A 123 -5.39 -5.95 -0.52
CA PRO A 123 -4.29 -4.99 -0.34
C PRO A 123 -4.70 -3.52 -0.50
N ILE A 124 -5.96 -3.27 -0.87
CA ILE A 124 -6.53 -1.93 -0.95
C ILE A 124 -7.11 -1.49 0.39
N CYS A 125 -7.81 -2.38 1.09
CA CYS A 125 -8.54 -2.03 2.32
C CYS A 125 -8.07 -2.78 3.57
N PHE A 126 -7.15 -3.74 3.46
CA PHE A 126 -6.64 -4.58 4.55
C PHE A 126 -7.74 -5.32 5.31
N HIS A 127 -8.74 -5.80 4.58
CA HIS A 127 -9.79 -6.66 5.12
C HIS A 127 -9.77 -7.99 4.41
N ASP A 128 -10.08 -9.06 5.15
CA ASP A 128 -10.18 -10.41 4.63
C ASP A 128 -11.15 -10.52 3.45
N PHE A 129 -10.89 -11.51 2.60
CA PHE A 129 -11.85 -11.90 1.57
C PHE A 129 -12.98 -12.72 2.19
N GLU A 130 -14.11 -12.06 2.46
CA GLU A 130 -15.33 -12.74 2.88
C GLU A 130 -15.95 -13.53 1.70
N THR A 131 -16.57 -14.67 2.01
CA THR A 131 -17.15 -15.59 1.01
C THR A 131 -18.31 -15.00 0.21
N ASP A 132 -18.98 -13.97 0.74
CA ASP A 132 -20.13 -13.29 0.14
C ASP A 132 -19.74 -12.05 -0.69
N LYS A 133 -18.54 -11.50 -0.49
CA LYS A 133 -18.05 -10.31 -1.22
C LYS A 133 -17.44 -10.70 -2.56
N LYS A 134 -17.94 -10.08 -3.64
CA LYS A 134 -17.39 -10.25 -4.99
C LYS A 134 -15.94 -9.79 -5.04
N THR A 135 -15.08 -10.60 -5.64
CA THR A 135 -13.66 -10.32 -5.83
C THR A 135 -13.31 -10.12 -7.31
N THR A 136 -12.22 -9.41 -7.56
CA THR A 136 -11.56 -9.25 -8.86
C THR A 136 -10.05 -9.44 -8.66
N TRP A 137 -9.27 -9.50 -9.73
CA TRP A 137 -7.83 -9.78 -9.62
C TRP A 137 -7.02 -9.13 -10.75
N CYS A 138 -5.73 -8.92 -10.49
CA CYS A 138 -4.81 -8.33 -11.46
C CYS A 138 -4.25 -9.41 -12.41
N GLN A 139 -4.45 -9.24 -13.71
CA GLN A 139 -3.99 -10.19 -14.72
C GLN A 139 -2.46 -10.30 -14.84
N SER A 140 -1.72 -9.29 -14.37
CA SER A 140 -0.26 -9.29 -14.41
C SER A 140 0.39 -10.04 -13.24
N CYS A 141 -0.11 -9.84 -12.01
CA CYS A 141 0.50 -10.40 -10.79
C CYS A 141 -0.35 -11.44 -10.05
N GLY A 142 -1.59 -11.67 -10.47
CA GLY A 142 -2.46 -12.67 -9.83
C GLY A 142 -3.18 -12.19 -8.57
N SER A 143 -2.81 -11.04 -7.98
CA SER A 143 -3.35 -10.58 -6.70
C SER A 143 -4.85 -10.27 -6.74
N ASN A 144 -5.55 -10.64 -5.67
CA ASN A 144 -6.99 -10.47 -5.50
C ASN A 144 -7.34 -9.12 -4.84
N PHE A 145 -8.53 -8.60 -5.13
CA PHE A 145 -9.11 -7.40 -4.55
C PHE A 145 -10.62 -7.57 -4.37
N HIS A 146 -11.23 -6.92 -3.39
CA HIS A 146 -12.69 -6.78 -3.40
C HIS A 146 -13.09 -5.97 -4.62
N LYS A 147 -14.15 -6.40 -5.33
CA LYS A 147 -14.63 -5.72 -6.55
C LYS A 147 -15.01 -4.26 -6.28
N ALA A 148 -15.55 -3.98 -5.09
CA ALA A 148 -15.87 -2.62 -4.65
C ALA A 148 -14.62 -1.75 -4.48
N CYS A 149 -13.55 -2.30 -3.87
CA CYS A 149 -12.28 -1.61 -3.70
C CYS A 149 -11.63 -1.28 -5.04
N PHE A 150 -11.60 -2.25 -5.97
CA PHE A 150 -11.06 -2.03 -7.30
C PHE A 150 -11.82 -0.97 -8.09
N LYS A 151 -13.17 -0.99 -8.05
CA LYS A 151 -13.99 0.04 -8.72
C LYS A 151 -13.73 1.46 -8.19
N LYS A 152 -13.57 1.62 -6.87
CA LYS A 152 -13.23 2.92 -6.28
C LYS A 152 -11.84 3.38 -6.71
N TRP A 153 -10.88 2.46 -6.76
CA TRP A 153 -9.54 2.76 -7.24
C TRP A 153 -9.58 3.18 -8.72
N GLU A 154 -10.25 2.41 -9.58
CA GLU A 154 -10.45 2.73 -11.00
C GLU A 154 -11.05 4.13 -11.21
N ALA A 155 -12.14 4.46 -10.50
CA ALA A 155 -12.76 5.78 -10.56
C ALA A 155 -11.81 6.91 -10.11
N THR A 156 -10.94 6.64 -9.13
CA THR A 156 -9.94 7.61 -8.66
C THR A 156 -8.85 7.85 -9.70
N MET A 157 -8.41 6.79 -10.39
CA MET A 157 -7.42 6.87 -11.46
C MET A 157 -7.98 7.66 -12.65
N ASP A 158 -9.24 7.39 -13.03
CA ASP A 158 -9.95 8.10 -14.09
C ASP A 158 -10.07 9.60 -13.80
N ALA A 159 -10.51 9.97 -12.59
CA ALA A 159 -10.55 11.35 -12.13
C ALA A 159 -9.18 12.06 -12.13
N SER A 160 -8.09 11.27 -12.04
CA SER A 160 -6.71 11.76 -12.06
C SER A 160 -6.05 11.61 -13.44
N HIS A 161 -6.83 11.33 -14.49
CA HIS A 161 -6.35 11.09 -15.86
C HIS A 161 -5.20 10.08 -15.94
N THR A 162 -5.21 9.07 -15.08
CA THR A 162 -4.17 8.04 -14.97
C THR A 162 -4.80 6.66 -15.15
N VAL A 163 -4.00 5.66 -15.50
CA VAL A 163 -4.46 4.27 -15.63
C VAL A 163 -4.08 3.44 -14.41
N VAL A 164 -4.98 2.54 -13.99
CA VAL A 164 -4.68 1.55 -12.95
C VAL A 164 -3.46 0.74 -13.38
N ARG A 165 -2.40 0.77 -12.58
CA ARG A 165 -1.20 -0.06 -12.77
C ARG A 165 -1.20 -1.19 -11.75
N CYS A 166 -0.54 -2.29 -12.08
CA CYS A 166 -0.32 -3.37 -11.14
C CYS A 166 0.38 -2.84 -9.87
N LEU A 167 -0.18 -3.09 -8.68
CA LEU A 167 0.37 -2.61 -7.39
C LEU A 167 1.78 -3.15 -7.09
N TYR A 168 2.17 -4.25 -7.74
CA TYR A 168 3.43 -4.95 -7.51
C TYR A 168 4.40 -4.83 -8.69
N TRP A 169 4.13 -3.92 -9.64
CA TRP A 169 5.00 -3.63 -10.78
C TRP A 169 6.03 -2.54 -10.44
#